data_AF-A1S870-F1
#
_entry.id   AF-A1S870-F1
#
_cell.length_a   1.000
_cell.length_b   1.000
_cell.length_c   1.000
_cell.angle_alpha   90.00
_cell.angle_beta   90.00
_cell.angle_gamma   90.00
#
_symmetry.space_group_name_H-M   'P 1'
#
loop_
_entity.id
_entity.type
_entity.pdbx_description
1 polymer ?
#
loop_
_entity_poly.entity_id
_entity_poly.type
_entity_poly.pdbx_seq_one_letter_code
_entity_poly.pdbx_strand_id
1 'polypeptide(L)'
;MFLLLQGETGGAEVLFDPNRGSNGKLMDTKSLKVAINRKMPFGKYAGRRLLELPEPYLVWFKSNGFPEGRLGEELALIYEVKLNGLEGMLRPLLDDV
;
A
#
# COMPACT_ATOMS: atom_id res chain seq x y z
N MET A 1 -51.86 27.66 -22.42
CA MET A 1 -51.55 29.11 -22.53
C MET A 1 -50.06 29.27 -22.26
N PHE A 2 -49.34 29.94 -23.16
CA PHE A 2 -47.88 30.09 -23.25
C PHE A 2 -47.23 31.03 -22.21
N LEU A 3 -45.95 30.77 -21.86
CA LEU A 3 -44.76 31.67 -21.71
C LEU A 3 -43.82 31.18 -20.58
N LEU A 4 -42.67 30.54 -20.84
CA LEU A 4 -41.30 31.06 -21.14
C LEU A 4 -40.67 31.94 -20.03
N LEU A 5 -39.64 31.46 -19.31
CA LEU A 5 -38.20 31.81 -19.48
C LEU A 5 -37.30 31.36 -18.28
N GLN A 6 -36.25 30.60 -18.61
CA GLN A 6 -34.83 30.65 -18.13
C GLN A 6 -34.46 30.55 -16.63
N GLY A 7 -33.47 29.70 -16.32
CA GLY A 7 -32.70 29.73 -15.07
C GLY A 7 -31.87 28.47 -14.83
N GLU A 8 -30.58 28.53 -15.16
CA GLU A 8 -29.56 27.50 -14.96
C GLU A 8 -29.34 27.18 -13.47
N THR A 9 -29.30 25.88 -13.13
CA THR A 9 -28.29 25.25 -12.26
C THR A 9 -28.65 23.78 -12.12
N GLY A 10 -27.96 22.93 -12.89
CA GLY A 10 -27.97 21.49 -12.71
C GLY A 10 -27.29 21.14 -11.39
N GLY A 11 -28.00 21.33 -10.28
CA GLY A 11 -27.68 20.77 -8.98
C GLY A 11 -27.89 19.26 -9.05
N ALA A 12 -26.91 18.55 -9.61
CA ALA A 12 -26.70 17.18 -9.21
C ALA A 12 -26.28 17.24 -7.74
N GLU A 13 -27.26 17.07 -6.84
CA GLU A 13 -26.98 16.63 -5.48
C GLU A 13 -26.18 15.33 -5.62
N VAL A 14 -24.86 15.47 -5.57
CA VAL A 14 -23.95 14.36 -5.35
C VAL A 14 -24.30 13.89 -3.94
N LEU A 15 -25.15 12.88 -3.90
CA LEU A 15 -25.48 12.09 -2.72
C LEU A 15 -24.17 11.86 -1.97
N PHE A 16 -24.00 12.57 -0.86
CA PHE A 16 -22.92 12.27 0.08
C PHE A 16 -23.20 10.85 0.55
N ASP A 17 -22.54 9.86 -0.05
CA ASP A 17 -22.56 8.48 0.42
C ASP A 17 -21.69 8.41 1.69
N PRO A 18 -22.26 8.38 2.91
CA PRO A 18 -21.47 8.25 4.14
C PRO A 18 -20.81 6.87 4.26
N ASN A 19 -21.12 5.97 3.32
CA ASN A 19 -20.60 4.62 3.22
C ASN A 19 -19.90 4.35 1.89
N ARG A 20 -19.27 5.37 1.27
CA ARG A 20 -18.12 5.09 0.42
C ARG A 20 -16.97 4.68 1.33
N GLY A 21 -17.08 3.46 1.87
CA GLY A 21 -16.01 2.74 2.51
C GLY A 21 -14.88 2.65 1.51
N SER A 22 -14.05 3.69 1.49
CA SER A 22 -12.69 3.57 1.04
C SER A 22 -12.20 2.35 1.81
N ASN A 23 -11.92 1.28 1.08
CA ASN A 23 -11.12 0.17 1.56
C ASN A 23 -9.70 0.73 1.77
N GLY A 24 -9.58 1.74 2.64
CA GLY A 24 -8.36 2.11 3.30
C GLY A 24 -8.07 0.89 4.15
N LYS A 25 -7.33 -0.03 3.53
CA LYS A 25 -6.79 -1.23 4.14
C LYS A 25 -6.16 -0.76 5.44
N LEU A 26 -6.89 -0.92 6.53
CA LEU A 26 -6.40 -0.65 7.86
C LEU A 26 -5.17 -1.54 7.94
N MET A 27 -3.98 -0.91 7.94
CA MET A 27 -2.74 -1.64 8.03
C MET A 27 -2.75 -2.31 9.41
N ASP A 28 -3.26 -3.53 9.47
CA ASP A 28 -3.26 -4.28 10.71
C ASP A 28 -1.80 -4.42 11.14
N THR A 29 -1.46 -4.05 12.37
CA THR A 29 -0.10 -4.20 12.92
C THR A 29 0.42 -5.64 12.72
N LYS A 30 -0.50 -6.62 12.73
CA LYS A 30 -0.22 -8.02 12.43
C LYS A 30 0.24 -8.25 10.98
N SER A 31 -0.37 -7.57 10.01
CA SER A 31 0.00 -7.65 8.60
C SER A 31 1.39 -7.06 8.35
N LEU A 32 1.76 -5.98 9.04
CA LEU A 32 3.12 -5.43 8.99
C LEU A 32 4.15 -6.38 9.60
N LYS A 33 3.88 -6.98 10.77
CA LYS A 33 4.79 -7.95 11.39
C LYS A 33 5.02 -9.18 10.49
N VAL A 34 3.98 -9.64 9.79
CA VAL A 34 4.11 -10.73 8.82
C VAL A 34 4.96 -10.29 7.63
N ALA A 35 4.73 -9.10 7.08
CA ALA A 35 5.48 -8.58 5.94
C ALA A 35 6.99 -8.47 6.25
N ILE A 36 7.37 -7.86 7.37
CA ILE A 36 8.79 -7.64 7.71
C ILE A 36 9.55 -8.96 7.93
N ASN A 37 8.87 -10.02 8.40
CA ASN A 37 9.48 -11.32 8.70
C ASN A 37 9.37 -12.33 7.55
N ARG A 38 8.52 -12.05 6.55
CA ARG A 38 8.36 -12.94 5.39
C ARG A 38 9.68 -13.05 4.64
N LYS A 39 10.05 -14.27 4.26
CA LYS A 39 11.21 -14.51 3.41
C LYS A 39 10.84 -14.29 1.95
N MET A 40 11.73 -13.64 1.21
CA MET A 40 11.63 -13.44 -0.22
C MET A 40 11.65 -14.82 -0.92
N PRO A 41 10.64 -15.17 -1.74
CA PRO A 41 10.54 -16.52 -2.30
C PRO A 41 11.38 -16.74 -3.58
N PHE A 42 11.87 -15.68 -4.21
CA PHE A 42 12.61 -15.76 -5.48
C PHE A 42 13.60 -14.60 -5.67
N GLY A 43 14.35 -14.65 -6.78
CA GLY A 43 15.27 -13.59 -7.19
C GLY A 43 16.58 -13.59 -6.41
N LYS A 44 17.38 -12.53 -6.62
CA LYS A 44 18.73 -12.39 -6.05
C LYS A 44 18.77 -12.49 -4.51
N TYR A 45 17.69 -12.09 -3.84
CA TYR A 45 17.59 -12.05 -2.38
C TYR A 45 16.66 -13.13 -1.81
N ALA A 46 16.41 -14.20 -2.57
CA ALA A 46 15.63 -15.33 -2.08
C ALA A 46 16.15 -15.83 -0.71
N GLY A 47 15.23 -16.12 0.20
CA GLY A 47 15.53 -16.57 1.56
C GLY A 47 15.78 -15.46 2.59
N ARG A 48 15.99 -14.20 2.16
CA ARG A 48 16.13 -13.04 3.07
C ARG A 48 14.78 -12.49 3.49
N ARG A 49 14.68 -11.88 4.68
CA ARG A 49 13.43 -11.23 5.11
C ARG A 49 13.16 -9.98 4.27
N LEU A 50 11.89 -9.62 4.06
CA LEU A 50 11.55 -8.48 3.21
C LEU A 50 12.15 -7.17 3.76
N LEU A 51 12.17 -6.96 5.08
CA LEU A 51 12.77 -5.76 5.69
C LEU A 51 14.28 -5.63 5.43
N GLU A 52 14.97 -6.76 5.19
CA GLU A 52 16.41 -6.82 4.91
C GLU A 52 16.75 -6.60 3.42
N LEU A 53 15.73 -6.47 2.56
CA LEU A 53 15.94 -6.18 1.15
C LEU A 53 16.57 -4.78 1.00
N PRO A 54 17.58 -4.63 0.13
CA PRO A 54 18.19 -3.32 -0.09
C PRO A 54 17.21 -2.41 -0.85
N GLU A 55 17.18 -1.12 -0.49
CA GLU A 55 16.27 -0.14 -1.09
C GLU A 55 16.33 -0.10 -2.62
N PRO A 56 17.50 -0.12 -3.29
CA PRO A 56 17.56 -0.15 -4.75
C PRO A 56 16.80 -1.32 -5.39
N TYR A 57 16.68 -2.45 -4.69
CA TYR A 57 15.93 -3.60 -5.17
C TYR A 57 14.42 -3.36 -5.14
N LEU A 58 13.94 -2.65 -4.11
CA LEU A 58 12.54 -2.27 -3.99
C LEU A 58 12.17 -1.15 -4.95
N VAL A 59 13.08 -0.19 -5.17
CA VAL A 59 12.94 0.85 -6.21
C VAL A 59 12.81 0.21 -7.59
N TRP A 60 13.62 -0.81 -7.90
CA TRP A 60 13.50 -1.54 -9.16
C TRP A 60 12.11 -2.16 -9.34
N PHE A 61 11.53 -2.78 -8.30
CA PHE A 61 10.15 -3.26 -8.34
C PHE A 61 9.13 -2.12 -8.45
N LYS A 62 9.35 -0.97 -7.82
CA LYS A 62 8.47 0.19 -7.97
C LYS A 62 8.43 0.69 -9.42
N SER A 63 9.56 0.64 -10.14
CA SER A 63 9.66 1.02 -11.55
C SER A 63 9.16 -0.05 -12.52
N ASN A 64 9.37 -1.33 -12.25
CA ASN A 64 8.98 -2.44 -13.14
C ASN A 64 7.59 -3.02 -12.83
N GLY A 65 7.03 -2.71 -11.66
CA GLY A 65 5.82 -3.29 -11.11
C GLY A 65 6.12 -4.32 -10.03
N PHE A 66 5.34 -4.27 -8.94
CA PHE A 66 5.36 -5.30 -7.91
C PHE A 66 4.66 -6.58 -8.42
N PRO A 67 5.07 -7.77 -7.95
CA PRO A 67 4.40 -9.02 -8.30
C PRO A 67 2.94 -8.99 -7.83
N GLU A 68 2.03 -9.65 -8.55
CA GLU A 68 0.62 -9.68 -8.16
C GLU A 68 0.38 -10.44 -6.84
N GLY A 69 -0.72 -10.09 -6.17
CA GLY A 69 -1.14 -10.70 -4.92
C GLY A 69 -0.36 -10.23 -3.70
N ARG A 70 -0.45 -11.01 -2.62
CA ARG A 70 -0.01 -10.59 -1.28
C ARG A 70 1.46 -10.18 -1.19
N LEU A 71 2.34 -10.83 -1.95
CA LEU A 71 3.77 -10.52 -1.92
C LEU A 71 4.05 -9.11 -2.45
N GLY A 72 3.36 -8.69 -3.52
CA GLY A 72 3.53 -7.33 -4.04
C GLY A 72 3.05 -6.27 -3.08
N GLU A 73 1.93 -6.52 -2.42
CA GLU A 73 1.42 -5.63 -1.37
C GLU A 73 2.40 -5.48 -0.22
N GLU A 74 3.01 -6.59 0.23
CA GLU A 74 4.03 -6.58 1.28
C GLU A 74 5.32 -5.88 0.81
N LEU A 75 5.77 -6.11 -0.43
CA LEU A 75 6.94 -5.41 -0.99
C LEU A 75 6.71 -3.90 -1.13
N ALA A 76 5.51 -3.49 -1.55
CA ALA A 76 5.12 -2.09 -1.61
C ALA A 76 5.11 -1.46 -0.21
N LEU A 77 4.60 -2.16 0.79
CA LEU A 77 4.63 -1.72 2.18
C LEU A 77 6.06 -1.55 2.69
N ILE A 78 6.95 -2.52 2.45
CA ILE A 78 8.36 -2.42 2.86
C ILE A 78 9.08 -1.29 2.12
N TYR A 79 8.75 -1.06 0.84
CA TYR A 79 9.27 0.08 0.09
C TYR A 79 8.90 1.40 0.77
N GLU A 80 7.64 1.60 1.14
CA GLU A 80 7.20 2.83 1.82
C GLU A 80 7.85 2.99 3.19
N VAL A 81 7.98 1.92 3.96
CA VAL A 81 8.70 1.92 5.25
C VAL A 81 10.13 2.43 5.08
N LYS A 82 10.85 1.94 4.07
CA LYS A 82 12.24 2.33 3.81
C LYS A 82 12.37 3.75 3.29
N LEU A 83 11.49 4.14 2.37
CA LEU A 83 11.44 5.50 1.83
C LEU A 83 11.23 6.55 2.92
N ASN A 84 10.49 6.21 3.98
CA ASN A 84 10.27 7.08 5.14
C ASN A 84 11.32 6.90 6.27
N GLY A 85 12.31 6.03 6.10
CA GLY A 85 13.35 5.78 7.11
C GLY A 85 12.86 5.03 8.36
N LEU A 86 11.68 4.40 8.31
CA LEU A 86 11.07 3.72 9.46
C LEU A 86 11.65 2.33 9.74
N GLU A 87 12.58 1.84 8.90
CA GLU A 87 13.14 0.50 9.05
C GLU A 87 13.79 0.26 10.41
N GLY A 88 14.45 1.26 10.99
CA GLY A 88 15.10 1.16 12.29
C GLY A 88 14.12 0.88 13.41
N MET A 89 12.90 1.42 13.32
CA MET A 89 11.83 1.18 14.30
C MET A 89 11.23 -0.21 14.18
N LEU A 90 11.29 -0.82 12.99
CA LEU A 90 10.72 -2.15 12.75
C LEU A 90 11.71 -3.29 13.01
N ARG A 91 13.03 -3.04 12.99
CA ARG A 91 14.07 -4.03 13.35
C ARG A 91 13.80 -4.78 14.66
N PRO A 92 13.38 -4.16 15.79
CA PRO A 92 13.08 -4.89 17.02
C PRO A 92 11.84 -5.80 16.94
N LEU A 93 11.01 -5.69 15.90
CA LEU A 93 9.84 -6.54 15.67
C LEU A 93 10.15 -7.77 14.80
N LEU A 94 11.39 -7.89 14.35
CA LEU A 94 11.89 -9.09 13.69
C LEU A 94 11.86 -10.25 14.69
N ASP A 95 11.39 -11.41 14.24
CA ASP A 95 11.41 -12.63 15.04
C ASP A 95 12.87 -13.03 15.30
N ASP A 96 13.20 -13.37 16.53
CA ASP A 96 14.52 -13.92 16.87
C ASP A 96 14.64 -15.27 16.14
N VAL A 97 15.72 -15.44 15.36
CA VAL A 97 15.91 -16.61 14.47
C VAL A 97 16.18 -17.86 15.28
#